data_AF-A0AAV5VTW3-F1
#
_entry.id   AF-A0AAV5VTW3-F1
#
_cell.length_a   1.000
_cell.length_b   1.000
_cell.length_c   1.000
_cell.angle_alpha   90.00
_cell.angle_beta   90.00
_cell.angle_gamma   90.00
#
_symmetry.space_group_name_H-M   'P 1'
#
loop_
_entity.id
_entity.type
_entity.pdbx_description
1 polymer ?
#
loop_
_entity_poly.entity_id
_entity_poly.type
_entity_poly.pdbx_seq_one_letter_code
_entity_poly.pdbx_strand_id
1 'polypeptide(L)'
;CFSLRYSFWPISVVIVHPFVIFLLIFKTQMDRDCKFAFLCHHTVMITFDVYSNLLYQAYTLLPYPIICCTGIWCDERHSPRSLLTIMAMLTSSLCVPYLFLMLRMHQKMLYEGSSLRLTKRLQ
;
A
#
# COMPACT_ATOMS: atom_id res chain seq x y z
N CYS A 1 17.20 10.15 -13.17
CA CYS A 1 16.12 9.39 -12.51
C CYS A 1 16.50 8.99 -11.07
N PHE A 2 17.70 8.42 -10.85
CA PHE A 2 18.19 7.98 -9.53
C PHE A 2 18.19 9.10 -8.46
N SER A 3 18.69 10.30 -8.78
CA SER A 3 18.80 11.41 -7.82
C SER A 3 17.47 12.03 -7.38
N LEU A 4 16.44 12.04 -8.25
CA LEU A 4 15.12 12.56 -7.87
C LEU A 4 14.45 11.60 -6.89
N ARG A 5 14.49 10.30 -7.15
CA ARG A 5 13.89 9.29 -6.25
C ARG A 5 14.57 9.24 -4.88
N TYR A 6 15.89 9.36 -4.82
CA TYR A 6 16.61 9.36 -3.54
C TYR A 6 16.22 10.54 -2.64
N SER A 7 15.90 11.71 -3.22
CA SER A 7 15.42 12.87 -2.45
C SER A 7 13.92 12.82 -2.15
N PHE A 8 13.07 12.35 -3.09
CA PHE A 8 11.63 12.32 -2.89
C PHE A 8 11.14 11.13 -2.04
N TRP A 9 11.85 10.00 -2.05
CA TRP A 9 11.52 8.83 -1.25
C TRP A 9 11.49 9.09 0.27
N PRO A 10 12.54 9.65 0.90
CA PRO A 10 12.52 9.91 2.34
C PRO A 10 11.47 10.95 2.71
N ILE A 11 11.21 11.93 1.84
CA ILE A 11 10.14 12.92 2.03
C ILE A 11 8.77 12.21 2.05
N SER A 12 8.52 11.30 1.10
CA SER A 12 7.27 10.54 1.05
C SER A 12 7.09 9.65 2.30
N VAL A 13 8.10 8.84 2.63
CA VAL A 13 8.07 7.88 3.74
C VAL A 13 7.99 8.56 5.11
N VAL A 14 8.74 9.64 5.32
CA VAL A 14 8.91 10.26 6.64
C VAL A 14 7.96 11.43 6.87
N ILE A 15 7.45 12.07 5.81
CA ILE A 15 6.55 13.23 5.96
C ILE A 15 5.13 12.84 5.56
N VAL A 16 4.92 12.32 4.36
CA VAL A 16 3.57 12.10 3.83
C VAL A 16 2.85 10.98 4.58
N HIS A 17 3.46 9.81 4.71
CA HIS A 17 2.84 8.66 5.40
C HIS A 17 2.44 8.94 6.85
N PRO A 18 3.33 9.44 7.74
CA PRO A 18 2.95 9.73 9.12
C PRO A 18 2.00 10.93 9.22
N PHE A 19 2.05 11.90 8.30
CA PHE A 19 1.07 12.98 8.26
C PHE A 19 -0.35 12.46 7.97
N VAL A 20 -0.49 11.53 7.02
CA VAL A 20 -1.80 10.93 6.73
C VAL A 20 -2.29 10.07 7.90
N ILE A 21 -1.40 9.28 8.52
CA ILE A 21 -1.72 8.52 9.74
C ILE A 21 -2.16 9.47 10.88
N PHE A 22 -1.45 10.58 11.08
CA PHE A 22 -1.80 11.58 12.07
C PHE A 22 -3.19 12.19 11.81
N LEU A 23 -3.46 12.60 10.57
CA LEU A 23 -4.78 13.12 10.18
C LEU A 23 -5.90 12.09 10.43
N LEU A 24 -5.66 10.81 10.10
CA LEU A 24 -6.61 9.72 10.35
C LEU A 24 -6.84 9.49 11.84
N ILE A 25 -5.80 9.57 12.66
CA ILE A 25 -5.90 9.31 14.10
C ILE A 25 -6.64 10.44 14.80
N PHE A 26 -6.27 11.69 14.52
CA PHE A 26 -6.73 12.83 15.32
C PHE A 26 -7.96 13.53 14.75
N LYS A 27 -8.17 13.52 13.42
CA LYS A 27 -9.21 14.34 12.79
C LYS A 27 -10.46 13.57 12.38
N THR A 28 -10.37 12.25 12.20
CA THR A 28 -11.47 11.47 11.62
C THR A 28 -12.39 10.86 12.68
N GLN A 29 -13.70 11.12 12.56
CA GLN A 29 -14.79 10.53 13.36
C GLN A 29 -15.36 9.29 12.63
N MET A 30 -14.50 8.31 12.35
CA MET A 30 -14.85 7.10 11.59
C MET A 30 -14.91 5.88 12.52
N ASP A 31 -15.73 4.89 12.16
CA ASP A 31 -15.85 3.62 12.90
C ASP A 31 -14.48 3.01 13.20
N ARG A 32 -14.30 2.51 14.42
CA ARG A 32 -13.03 1.96 14.92
C ARG A 32 -12.49 0.84 14.01
N ASP A 33 -13.37 -0.02 13.50
CA ASP A 33 -12.99 -1.11 12.59
C ASP A 33 -12.41 -0.60 11.27
N CYS A 34 -13.02 0.44 10.70
CA CYS A 34 -12.52 1.04 9.46
C CYS A 34 -11.23 1.83 9.71
N LYS A 35 -11.09 2.45 10.89
CA LYS A 35 -9.85 3.15 11.29
C LYS A 35 -8.68 2.18 11.42
N PHE A 36 -8.91 1.01 12.04
CA PHE A 36 -7.88 -0.04 12.15
C PHE A 36 -7.50 -0.60 10.77
N ALA A 37 -8.48 -0.89 9.91
CA ALA A 37 -8.22 -1.36 8.55
C ALA A 37 -7.41 -0.33 7.74
N PHE A 38 -7.70 0.97 7.88
CA PHE A 38 -6.96 2.04 7.22
C PHE A 38 -5.52 2.15 7.75
N LEU A 39 -5.35 2.07 9.07
CA LEU A 39 -4.03 2.07 9.69
C LEU A 39 -3.18 0.89 9.18
N CYS A 40 -3.72 -0.33 9.22
CA CYS A 40 -3.05 -1.52 8.69
C CYS A 40 -2.69 -1.37 7.21
N HIS A 41 -3.62 -0.89 6.38
CA HIS A 41 -3.34 -0.62 4.96
C HIS A 41 -2.16 0.35 4.79
N HIS A 42 -2.14 1.43 5.57
CA HIS A 42 -1.06 2.42 5.49
C HIS A 42 0.28 1.86 5.97
N THR A 43 0.30 1.05 7.04
CA THR A 43 1.51 0.38 7.51
C THR A 43 2.10 -0.53 6.44
N VAL A 44 1.26 -1.33 5.78
CA VAL A 44 1.71 -2.19 4.67
C VAL A 44 2.22 -1.36 3.50
N MET A 45 1.61 -0.21 3.21
CA MET A 45 2.06 0.70 2.16
C MET A 45 3.45 1.27 2.45
N ILE A 46 3.73 1.65 3.70
CA ILE A 46 5.06 2.08 4.12
C ILE A 46 6.06 0.94 3.93
N THR A 47 5.73 -0.28 4.37
CA THR A 47 6.62 -1.44 4.21
C THR A 47 6.89 -1.73 2.73
N PHE A 48 5.87 -1.63 1.88
CA PHE A 48 6.00 -1.82 0.44
C PHE A 48 6.86 -0.73 -0.22
N ASP A 49 6.71 0.53 0.18
CA ASP A 49 7.53 1.64 -0.31
C ASP A 49 8.99 1.49 0.11
N VAL A 50 9.26 1.05 1.34
CA VAL A 50 10.62 0.74 1.79
C VAL A 50 11.19 -0.44 0.99
N TYR A 51 10.42 -1.52 0.82
CA TYR A 51 10.87 -2.68 0.07
C TYR A 51 11.18 -2.32 -1.39
N SER A 52 10.28 -1.64 -2.08
CA SER A 52 10.38 -1.37 -3.52
C SER A 52 11.34 -0.24 -3.89
N ASN A 53 11.65 0.67 -2.96
CA ASN A 53 12.57 1.78 -3.24
C ASN A 53 13.96 1.60 -2.61
N LEU A 54 14.09 0.86 -1.50
CA LEU A 54 15.38 0.64 -0.80
C LEU A 54 15.96 -0.75 -1.07
N LEU A 55 15.13 -1.80 -0.94
CA LEU A 55 15.60 -3.19 -0.99
C LEU A 55 15.64 -3.75 -2.41
N TYR A 56 14.55 -3.57 -3.16
CA TYR A 56 14.33 -4.14 -4.49
C TYR A 56 13.82 -3.07 -5.45
N GLN A 57 14.74 -2.40 -6.14
CA GLN A 57 14.38 -1.37 -7.10
C GLN A 57 14.23 -1.97 -8.49
N ALA A 58 13.01 -2.32 -8.87
CA ALA A 58 12.71 -2.80 -10.22
C ALA A 58 12.62 -1.63 -11.21
N TYR A 59 13.51 -1.60 -12.21
CA TYR A 59 13.40 -0.73 -13.37
C TYR A 59 13.01 -1.54 -14.59
N THR A 60 11.85 -1.22 -15.18
CA THR A 60 11.50 -1.68 -16.53
C THR A 60 12.19 -0.76 -17.53
N LEU A 61 13.23 -1.25 -18.20
CA LEU A 61 13.85 -0.53 -19.31
C LEU A 61 12.96 -0.63 -20.55
N LEU A 62 11.92 0.19 -20.66
CA LEU A 62 11.16 0.31 -21.90
C LEU A 62 12.13 0.54 -23.08
N PRO A 63 12.01 -0.18 -24.21
CA PRO A 63 10.92 -1.09 -24.60
C PRO A 63 11.10 -2.58 -24.22
N TYR A 64 12.15 -2.93 -23.48
CA TYR A 64 12.47 -4.31 -23.11
C TYR A 64 11.91 -4.69 -21.72
N PRO A 65 11.42 -5.92 -21.51
CA PRO A 65 10.96 -6.42 -20.21
C PRO A 65 12.14 -6.79 -19.29
N ILE A 66 13.29 -6.12 -19.44
CA ILE A 66 14.45 -6.33 -18.58
C ILE A 66 14.15 -5.60 -17.27
N ILE A 67 13.96 -6.39 -16.21
CA ILE A 67 13.84 -5.90 -14.84
C ILE A 67 15.26 -5.77 -14.30
N CYS A 68 15.83 -4.56 -14.40
CA CYS A 68 17.07 -4.26 -13.69
C CYS A 68 16.73 -4.05 -12.22
N CYS A 69 17.48 -4.71 -11.35
CA CYS A 69 17.32 -4.59 -9.91
C CYS A 69 18.54 -3.84 -9.35
N THR A 70 18.28 -2.74 -8.64
CA THR A 70 19.31 -1.87 -8.05
C THR A 70 18.94 -1.53 -6.62
N GLY A 71 19.30 -2.39 -5.67
CA GLY A 71 18.97 -2.18 -4.26
C GLY A 71 19.91 -2.95 -3.35
N ILE A 72 19.79 -2.75 -2.04
CA ILE A 72 20.69 -3.36 -1.04
C ILE A 72 20.64 -4.89 -1.11
N TRP A 73 19.50 -5.47 -1.50
CA TRP A 73 19.35 -6.92 -1.63
C TRP A 73 19.60 -7.44 -3.04
N CYS A 74 20.04 -6.58 -3.95
CA CYS A 74 20.36 -6.96 -5.32
C CYS A 74 21.83 -7.39 -5.47
N ASP A 75 22.25 -8.34 -4.64
CA ASP A 75 23.55 -8.99 -4.70
C ASP A 75 23.42 -10.41 -5.27
N GLU A 76 24.53 -10.97 -5.79
CA GLU A 76 24.60 -12.36 -6.28
C GLU A 76 24.12 -13.42 -5.27
N ARG A 77 24.11 -13.09 -3.97
CA ARG A 77 23.68 -14.00 -2.90
C ARG A 77 22.17 -14.24 -2.87
N HIS A 78 21.35 -13.32 -3.40
CA HIS A 78 19.90 -13.43 -3.36
C HIS A 78 19.34 -13.75 -4.74
N SER A 79 18.55 -14.83 -4.83
CA SER A 79 17.93 -15.20 -6.08
C SER A 79 16.90 -14.13 -6.51
N PRO A 80 16.84 -13.72 -7.78
CA PRO A 80 15.86 -12.75 -8.24
C PRO A 80 14.42 -13.27 -8.07
N ARG A 81 14.23 -14.60 -8.10
CA ARG A 81 12.94 -15.26 -7.88
C ARG A 81 12.41 -15.05 -6.46
N SER A 82 13.25 -15.18 -5.44
CA SER A 82 12.81 -14.96 -4.06
C SER A 82 12.40 -13.50 -3.82
N LEU A 83 13.16 -12.54 -4.35
CA LEU A 83 12.84 -11.12 -4.23
C LEU A 83 11.52 -10.75 -4.93
N LEU A 84 11.28 -11.31 -6.12
CA LEU A 84 10.03 -11.13 -6.85
C LEU A 84 8.84 -11.74 -6.09
N THR A 85 9.04 -12.89 -5.44
CA THR A 85 7.99 -13.57 -4.68
C THR A 85 7.59 -12.75 -3.46
N ILE A 86 8.56 -12.19 -2.73
CA ILE A 86 8.30 -11.28 -1.59
C ILE A 86 7.55 -10.04 -2.08
N MET A 87 7.94 -9.45 -3.21
CA MET A 87 7.24 -8.32 -3.82
C MET A 87 5.78 -8.65 -4.17
N ALA A 88 5.54 -9.84 -4.73
CA ALA A 88 4.19 -10.31 -5.05
C ALA A 88 3.35 -10.47 -3.78
N MET A 89 3.89 -11.09 -2.73
CA MET A 89 3.18 -11.23 -1.45
C MET A 89 2.83 -9.87 -0.83
N LEU A 90 3.77 -8.91 -0.83
CA LEU A 90 3.53 -7.56 -0.32
C LEU A 90 2.44 -6.86 -1.15
N THR A 91 2.48 -6.98 -2.47
CA THR A 91 1.44 -6.42 -3.36
C THR A 91 0.07 -7.02 -3.05
N SER A 92 -0.03 -8.34 -2.92
CA SER A 92 -1.30 -9.00 -2.55
C SER A 92 -1.81 -8.53 -1.19
N SER A 93 -0.90 -8.37 -0.22
CA SER A 93 -1.25 -7.87 1.12
C SER A 93 -1.74 -6.42 1.14
N LEU A 94 -1.39 -5.61 0.14
CA LEU A 94 -1.94 -4.27 -0.05
C LEU A 94 -3.35 -4.29 -0.64
N CYS A 95 -3.59 -5.17 -1.62
CA CYS A 95 -4.86 -5.24 -2.33
C CYS A 95 -6.02 -5.65 -1.40
N VAL A 96 -5.81 -6.60 -0.50
CA VAL A 96 -6.86 -7.11 0.39
C VAL A 96 -7.49 -6.02 1.28
N PRO A 97 -6.73 -5.28 2.10
CA PRO A 97 -7.30 -4.23 2.94
C PRO A 97 -7.84 -3.05 2.11
N TYR A 98 -7.24 -2.75 0.96
CA TYR A 98 -7.75 -1.73 0.05
C TYR A 98 -9.15 -2.08 -0.48
N LEU A 99 -9.33 -3.31 -0.99
CA LEU A 99 -10.61 -3.79 -1.48
C LEU A 99 -11.66 -3.83 -0.35
N PHE A 100 -11.27 -4.29 0.83
CA PHE A 100 -12.15 -4.29 2.00
C PHE A 100 -12.63 -2.87 2.37
N LEU A 101 -11.71 -1.89 2.42
CA LEU A 101 -12.04 -0.49 2.70
C LEU A 101 -12.95 0.10 1.62
N MET A 102 -12.63 -0.12 0.34
CA MET A 102 -13.44 0.35 -0.79
C MET A 102 -14.87 -0.21 -0.74
N LEU A 103 -15.01 -1.52 -0.48
CA LEU A 103 -16.31 -2.17 -0.34
C LEU A 103 -17.11 -1.58 0.82
N ARG A 104 -16.49 -1.38 1.99
CA ARG A 104 -17.17 -0.80 3.17
C ARG A 104 -17.57 0.65 2.95
N MET A 105 -16.72 1.45 2.31
CA MET A 105 -17.06 2.83 1.96
C MET A 105 -18.17 2.91 0.92
N HIS A 106 -18.15 2.05 -0.10
CA HIS A 106 -19.24 1.96 -1.08
C HIS A 106 -20.55 1.56 -0.41
N GLN A 107 -20.53 0.58 0.50
CA GLN A 107 -21.72 0.20 1.27
C GLN A 107 -22.29 1.34 2.13
N LYS A 108 -21.42 2.23 2.65
CA LYS A 108 -21.84 3.42 3.40
C LYS A 108 -22.37 4.55 2.51
N MET A 109 -21.95 4.61 1.26
CA MET A 109 -22.46 5.58 0.28
C MET A 109 -23.79 5.13 -0.38
N LEU A 110 -24.15 3.84 -0.30
CA LEU A 110 -25.40 3.33 -0.85
C LEU A 110 -26.62 3.82 -0.05
N TYR A 111 -27.62 4.31 -0.78
CA TYR A 111 -28.90 4.80 -0.27
C TYR A 111 -29.61 3.74 0.60
N GLU A 112 -30.32 4.17 1.65
CA GLU A 112 -30.87 3.28 2.70
C GLU A 112 -31.91 2.26 2.22
N GLY A 113 -32.42 2.40 0.98
CA GLY A 113 -33.38 1.48 0.36
C GLY A 113 -32.84 0.60 -0.78
N SER A 114 -31.52 0.62 -1.07
CA SER A 114 -30.97 -0.17 -2.19
C SER A 114 -30.91 -1.66 -1.88
N SER A 115 -31.40 -2.51 -2.79
CA SER A 115 -31.33 -3.98 -2.71
C SER A 115 -29.89 -4.52 -2.69
N LEU A 116 -28.91 -3.69 -3.09
CA LEU A 116 -27.48 -4.02 -3.10
C LEU A 116 -26.79 -3.79 -1.74
N ARG A 117 -27.50 -3.23 -0.75
CA ARG A 117 -26.97 -3.03 0.61
C ARG A 117 -27.03 -4.35 1.36
N LEU A 118 -25.89 -5.04 1.44
CA LEU A 118 -25.71 -6.35 2.09
C LEU A 118 -26.03 -6.37 3.59
N THR A 119 -26.30 -5.22 4.21
CA THR A 119 -26.66 -5.12 5.63
C THR A 119 -28.10 -4.64 5.77
N LYS A 120 -29.05 -5.57 5.88
CA LYS A 120 -30.18 -5.35 6.81
C LYS A 120 -29.54 -5.38 8.19
N ARG A 121 -29.29 -4.22 8.80
CA ARG A 121 -29.05 -4.19 10.25
C ARG A 121 -30.31 -4.80 10.85
N LEU A 122 -30.23 -5.98 11.45
CA LEU A 122 -31.20 -6.35 12.46
C LEU A 122 -31.09 -5.25 13.51
N GLN A 123 -32.10 -4.41 13.51
CA GLN A 123 -32.29 -3.26 14.39
C GLN A 123 -32.50 -3.74 15.82
#